data_AF-A0A3B9FMC9-F1
#
_entry.id   AF-A0A3B9FMC9-F1
#
_cell.length_a   1.000
_cell.length_b   1.000
_cell.length_c   1.000
_cell.angle_alpha   90.00
_cell.angle_beta   90.00
_cell.angle_gamma   90.00
#
_symmetry.space_group_name_H-M   'P 1'
#
loop_
_entity.id
_entity.type
_entity.pdbx_description
1 polymer ?
#
loop_
_entity_poly.entity_id
_entity_poly.type
_entity_poly.pdbx_seq_one_letter_code
_entity_poly.pdbx_strand_id
1 'polypeptide(L)'
;MAPKLKTEEIMKEVISQVQDWIKLVAQLGIGLIALGVIVEIVFGKGAIFGASVIGNLSTVVADIGGENGFIGLVAILLIVGIFQRMR
;
A
#
# COMPACT_ATOMS: atom_id res chain seq x y z
N MET A 1 -17.26 -34.30 24.41
CA MET A 1 -17.61 -33.07 23.63
C MET A 1 -16.47 -32.04 23.57
N ALA A 2 -15.39 -32.15 24.37
CA ALA A 2 -14.27 -31.19 24.43
C ALA A 2 -13.26 -31.11 23.24
N PRO A 3 -12.96 -32.17 22.46
CA PRO A 3 -11.84 -32.10 21.49
C PRO A 3 -12.11 -31.19 20.29
N LYS A 4 -13.38 -31.05 19.88
CA LYS A 4 -13.78 -30.17 18.77
C LYS A 4 -13.60 -28.69 19.13
N LEU A 5 -13.86 -28.30 20.39
CA LEU A 5 -13.67 -26.91 20.85
C LEU A 5 -12.19 -26.48 20.79
N LYS A 6 -11.27 -27.36 21.23
CA LYS A 6 -9.83 -27.06 21.27
C LYS A 6 -9.24 -26.81 19.88
N THR A 7 -9.68 -27.56 18.87
CA THR A 7 -9.21 -27.40 17.48
C THR A 7 -9.68 -26.07 16.86
N GLU A 8 -10.93 -25.67 17.13
CA GLU A 8 -11.47 -24.38 16.67
C GLU A 8 -10.71 -23.18 17.28
N GLU A 9 -10.39 -23.25 18.57
CA GLU A 9 -9.60 -22.21 19.23
C GLU A 9 -8.17 -22.12 18.66
N ILE A 10 -7.50 -23.26 18.47
CA ILE A 10 -6.17 -23.31 17.85
C ILE A 10 -6.22 -22.75 16.43
N MET A 11 -7.26 -23.08 15.65
CA MET A 11 -7.40 -22.58 14.28
C MET A 11 -7.56 -21.05 14.26
N LYS A 12 -8.38 -20.49 15.15
CA LYS A 12 -8.56 -19.04 15.28
C LYS A 12 -7.25 -18.35 15.68
N GLU A 13 -6.53 -18.93 16.63
CA GLU A 13 -5.25 -18.40 17.09
C GLU A 13 -4.21 -18.37 15.96
N VAL A 14 -4.08 -19.46 15.21
CA VAL A 14 -3.16 -19.53 14.05
C VAL A 14 -3.52 -18.50 12.98
N ILE A 15 -4.81 -18.34 12.67
CA ILE A 15 -5.26 -17.33 11.70
C ILE A 15 -4.92 -15.92 12.19
N SER A 16 -5.14 -15.62 13.48
CA SER A 16 -4.80 -14.32 14.05
C SER A 16 -3.30 -14.04 13.94
N GLN A 17 -2.47 -15.02 14.29
CA GLN A 17 -1.01 -14.87 14.20
C GLN A 17 -0.56 -14.61 12.76
N VAL A 18 -1.09 -15.36 11.78
CA VAL A 18 -0.78 -15.15 10.36
C VAL A 18 -1.21 -13.75 9.90
N GLN A 19 -2.41 -13.29 10.31
CA GLN A 19 -2.86 -11.94 10.00
C GLN A 19 -1.93 -10.88 10.56
N ASP A 20 -1.44 -11.05 11.78
CA ASP A 20 -0.52 -10.09 12.40
C ASP A 20 0.86 -10.09 11.73
N TRP A 21 1.36 -11.26 11.32
CA TRP A 21 2.57 -11.35 10.49
C TRP A 21 2.40 -10.63 9.14
N ILE A 22 1.26 -10.82 8.46
CA ILE A 22 0.97 -10.14 7.19
C ILE A 22 0.95 -8.63 7.41
N LYS A 23 0.31 -8.13 8.47
CA LYS A 23 0.28 -6.71 8.80
C LYS A 23 1.70 -6.16 9.03
N LEU A 24 2.54 -6.87 9.78
CA LEU A 24 3.92 -6.45 10.05
C LEU A 24 4.74 -6.36 8.76
N VAL A 25 4.66 -7.40 7.91
CA VAL A 25 5.37 -7.40 6.62
C VAL A 25 4.85 -6.30 5.70
N ALA A 26 3.53 -6.08 5.66
CA ALA A 26 2.94 -5.00 4.87
C ALA A 26 3.40 -3.61 5.35
N GLN A 27 3.46 -3.38 6.67
CA GLN A 27 3.98 -2.14 7.25
C GLN A 27 5.44 -1.89 6.85
N LEU A 28 6.28 -2.92 6.92
CA LEU A 28 7.67 -2.83 6.45
C LEU A 28 7.74 -2.56 4.94
N GLY A 29 6.91 -3.26 4.15
CA GLY A 29 6.81 -3.07 2.71
C GLY A 29 6.44 -1.64 2.31
N ILE A 30 5.49 -1.02 3.02
CA ILE A 30 5.12 0.39 2.80
C ILE A 30 6.31 1.32 3.07
N GLY A 31 7.08 1.06 4.13
CA GLY A 31 8.31 1.81 4.43
C GLY A 31 9.36 1.68 3.32
N LEU A 32 9.54 0.48 2.76
CA LEU A 32 10.44 0.24 1.64
C LEU A 32 9.98 0.94 0.36
N ILE A 33 8.68 0.96 0.07
CA ILE A 33 8.10 1.71 -1.06
C ILE A 33 8.39 3.20 -0.88
N ALA A 34 8.14 3.76 0.31
CA ALA A 34 8.39 5.17 0.58
C ALA A 34 9.87 5.54 0.39
N LEU A 35 10.78 4.71 0.89
CA LEU A 35 12.22 4.89 0.66
C LEU A 35 12.57 4.82 -0.82
N GLY A 36 11.98 3.87 -1.56
CA GLY A 36 12.15 3.72 -3.00
C GLY A 36 11.75 4.98 -3.77
N VAL A 37 10.60 5.56 -3.44
CA VAL A 37 10.11 6.81 -4.03
C VAL A 37 11.06 7.97 -3.75
N ILE A 38 11.54 8.12 -2.51
CA ILE A 38 12.47 9.21 -2.14
C ILE A 38 13.76 9.11 -2.97
N VAL A 39 14.35 7.92 -3.05
CA VAL A 39 15.59 7.70 -3.80
C VAL A 39 15.39 7.96 -5.28
N GLU A 40 14.27 7.53 -5.85
CA GLU A 40 13.95 7.78 -7.26
C GLU A 40 13.75 9.27 -7.57
N ILE A 41 13.17 10.05 -6.64
CA ILE A 41 13.06 11.52 -6.77
C ILE A 41 14.43 12.19 -6.75
N VAL A 42 15.32 11.75 -5.84
CA VAL A 42 16.63 12.40 -5.63
C VAL A 42 17.63 12.03 -6.73
N PHE A 43 17.68 10.76 -7.12
CA PHE A 43 18.72 10.23 -8.00
C PHE A 43 18.23 9.89 -9.41
N GLY A 44 16.92 9.96 -9.65
CA GLY A 44 16.30 9.70 -10.96
C GLY A 44 15.69 8.30 -11.09
N LYS A 45 14.99 8.09 -12.22
CA LYS A 45 14.23 6.86 -12.50
C LYS A 45 15.13 5.63 -12.49
N GLY A 46 14.68 4.58 -11.79
CA GLY A 46 15.42 3.32 -11.72
C GLY A 46 16.66 3.35 -10.83
N ALA A 47 16.86 4.39 -10.01
CA ALA A 47 18.02 4.53 -9.13
C ALA A 47 18.24 3.34 -8.18
N ILE A 48 17.18 2.58 -7.86
CA ILE A 48 17.26 1.35 -7.07
C ILE A 48 17.01 0.14 -7.98
N PHE A 49 18.03 -0.70 -8.13
CA PHE A 49 17.98 -1.98 -8.86
C PHE A 49 17.42 -1.90 -10.29
N GLY A 50 17.48 -0.74 -10.95
CA GLY A 50 16.95 -0.55 -12.31
C GLY A 50 15.42 -0.60 -12.39
N ALA A 51 14.72 -0.66 -11.25
CA ALA A 51 13.27 -0.69 -11.16
C ALA A 51 12.72 0.68 -10.72
N SER A 52 11.63 1.11 -11.35
CA SER A 52 10.96 2.38 -11.04
C SER A 52 9.73 2.12 -10.17
N VAL A 53 9.80 2.56 -8.91
CA VAL A 53 8.67 2.43 -7.98
C VAL A 53 7.55 3.38 -8.39
N ILE A 54 7.91 4.60 -8.78
CA ILE A 54 6.96 5.61 -9.26
C ILE A 54 6.32 5.15 -10.58
N GLY A 55 7.10 4.55 -11.47
CA GLY A 55 6.62 4.00 -12.73
C GLY A 55 5.60 2.88 -12.51
N ASN A 56 5.92 1.90 -11.66
CA ASN A 56 4.99 0.82 -11.32
C ASN A 56 3.69 1.36 -10.70
N LEU A 57 3.79 2.34 -9.80
CA LEU A 57 2.60 2.98 -9.21
C LEU A 57 1.76 3.70 -10.28
N SER A 58 2.42 4.45 -11.18
CA SER A 58 1.74 5.16 -12.27
C SER A 58 1.01 4.19 -13.20
N THR A 59 1.61 3.03 -13.53
CA THR A 59 0.97 2.00 -14.35
C THR A 59 -0.27 1.44 -13.66
N VAL A 60 -0.16 1.03 -12.40
CA VAL A 60 -1.30 0.50 -11.63
C VAL A 60 -2.46 1.51 -11.57
N VAL A 61 -2.14 2.79 -11.35
CA VAL A 61 -3.16 3.84 -11.31
C VAL A 61 -3.78 4.07 -12.70
N ALA A 62 -3.00 3.99 -13.77
CA ALA A 62 -3.50 4.12 -15.13
C ALA A 62 -4.39 2.92 -15.53
N ASP A 63 -4.05 1.71 -15.11
CA ASP A 63 -4.84 0.50 -15.39
C ASP A 63 -6.24 0.58 -14.75
N ILE A 64 -6.35 1.22 -13.59
CA ILE A 64 -7.61 1.37 -12.86
C ILE A 64 -8.39 2.62 -13.32
N GLY A 65 -7.69 3.76 -13.49
CA GLY A 65 -8.30 5.07 -13.70
C GLY A 65 -8.22 5.61 -15.14
N GLY A 66 -7.69 4.82 -16.08
CA GLY A 66 -7.40 5.24 -17.45
C GLY A 66 -6.15 6.13 -17.56
N GLU A 67 -5.86 6.62 -18.76
CA GLU A 67 -4.65 7.37 -19.11
C GLU A 67 -4.34 8.56 -18.18
N ASN A 68 -5.39 9.19 -17.63
CA ASN A 68 -5.27 10.33 -16.70
C ASN A 68 -5.71 10.00 -15.26
N GLY A 69 -5.78 8.72 -14.90
CA GLY A 69 -6.25 8.25 -13.59
C GLY A 69 -5.52 8.92 -12.42
N PHE A 70 -4.21 9.09 -12.53
CA PHE A 70 -3.39 9.74 -11.49
C PHE A 70 -3.77 11.21 -11.29
N ILE A 71 -3.92 11.96 -12.38
CA ILE A 71 -4.29 13.38 -12.36
C ILE A 71 -5.69 13.54 -11.76
N GLY A 72 -6.63 12.65 -12.11
CA GLY A 72 -7.98 12.62 -11.55
C GLY A 72 -7.99 12.40 -10.03
N LEU A 73 -7.20 11.43 -9.53
CA LEU A 73 -7.08 11.19 -8.08
C LEU A 73 -6.48 12.39 -7.33
N VAL A 74 -5.44 13.02 -7.88
CA VAL A 74 -4.84 14.24 -7.31
C VAL A 74 -5.88 15.37 -7.24
N ALA A 75 -6.69 15.56 -8.29
CA ALA A 75 -7.74 16.57 -8.28
C ALA A 75 -8.77 16.35 -7.17
N ILE A 76 -9.22 15.09 -6.95
CA ILE A 76 -10.14 14.75 -5.86
C ILE A 76 -9.51 15.06 -4.49
N LEU A 77 -8.25 14.67 -4.28
CA LEU A 77 -7.53 14.94 -3.02
C LEU A 77 -7.41 16.45 -2.74
N LEU A 78 -7.12 17.25 -3.77
CA LEU A 78 -7.08 18.70 -3.64
C LEU A 78 -8.44 19.28 -3.26
N ILE A 79 -9.52 18.86 -3.92
CA ILE A 79 -10.88 19.31 -3.62
C ILE A 79 -11.25 18.96 -2.17
N VAL A 80 -11.02 17.71 -1.75
CA VAL A 80 -11.31 17.25 -0.38
C VAL A 80 -10.46 17.99 0.64
N GLY A 81 -9.17 18.20 0.37
CA GLY A 81 -8.26 18.95 1.24
C GLY A 81 -8.68 20.41 1.42
N ILE A 82 -9.12 21.07 0.35
CA ILE A 82 -9.67 22.43 0.41
C ILE A 82 -10.99 22.45 1.20
N PHE A 83 -11.90 21.50 0.94
CA PHE A 83 -13.18 21.42 1.65
C PHE A 83 -13.03 21.20 3.15
N GLN A 84 -12.11 20.32 3.57
CA GLN A 84 -11.82 20.09 4.98
C GLN A 84 -11.23 21.31 5.69
N ARG A 85 -10.49 22.18 4.97
CA ARG A 85 -9.94 23.42 5.52
C ARG A 85 -10.99 24.53 5.65
N MET A 86 -12.06 24.49 4.86
CA MET A 86 -13.15 25.48 4.91
C MET A 86 -14.19 25.21 6.01
N ARG A 87 -14.21 23.98 6.56
CA ARG A 87 -15.10 23.58 7.64
C ARG A 87 -14.44 23.80 8.99
#